data_AF-A0AAJ0HHJ2-F1
#
_entry.id   AF-A0AAJ0HHJ2-F1
#
_cell.length_a   1.000
_cell.length_b   1.000
_cell.length_c   1.000
_cell.angle_alpha   90.00
_cell.angle_beta   90.00
_cell.angle_gamma   90.00
#
_symmetry.space_group_name_H-M   'P 1'
#
loop_
_entity.id
_entity.type
_entity.pdbx_description
1 polymer ?
#
loop_
_entity_poly.entity_id
_entity_poly.type
_entity_poly.pdbx_seq_one_letter_code
_entity_poly.pdbx_strand_id
1 'polypeptide(L)'
;MELVESEPTTRPFQCDWASCGKSFSRKSCLQRRYQIHTDAPCPNGIHSRQIREVKLHQCQYLGCGKNFMRSSALTAHIRTHTGEKLHQ
;
A
#
# COMPACT_ATOMS: atom_id res chain seq x y z
N MET A 1 26.67 -15.71 -37.76
CA MET A 1 25.51 -16.51 -37.30
C MET A 1 25.85 -16.91 -35.87
N GLU A 2 25.45 -16.09 -34.90
CA GLU A 2 24.19 -16.24 -34.13
C GLU A 2 24.33 -17.46 -33.19
N LEU A 3 24.15 -17.39 -31.86
CA LEU A 3 23.23 -16.59 -31.05
C LEU A 3 23.82 -16.28 -29.67
N VAL A 4 23.54 -15.08 -29.16
CA VAL A 4 23.59 -14.76 -27.73
C VAL A 4 22.41 -15.48 -27.08
N GLU A 5 22.65 -16.52 -26.29
CA GLU A 5 21.64 -17.04 -25.36
C GLU A 5 21.97 -16.58 -23.95
N SER A 6 21.33 -15.45 -23.65
CA SER A 6 21.26 -14.73 -22.39
C SER A 6 21.05 -15.64 -21.17
N GLU A 7 21.87 -15.38 -20.15
CA GLU A 7 21.74 -15.77 -18.75
C GLU A 7 20.29 -16.10 -18.32
N PRO A 8 20.04 -17.25 -17.67
CA PRO A 8 18.71 -17.56 -17.17
C PRO A 8 18.35 -16.48 -16.16
N THR A 9 17.39 -15.63 -16.53
CA THR A 9 16.88 -14.56 -15.67
C THR A 9 16.27 -15.24 -14.47
N THR A 10 17.02 -15.34 -13.36
CA THR A 10 16.68 -16.15 -12.18
C THR A 10 15.44 -15.57 -11.50
N ARG A 11 14.28 -15.93 -12.04
CA ARG A 11 12.95 -15.70 -11.47
C ARG A 11 12.41 -17.05 -11.05
N PRO A 12 13.00 -17.70 -10.03
CA PRO A 12 12.62 -19.05 -9.62
C PRO A 12 11.19 -19.11 -9.06
N PHE A 13 10.56 -17.97 -8.77
CA PHE A 13 9.23 -17.90 -8.20
C PHE A 13 8.20 -17.56 -9.28
N GLN A 14 7.79 -18.57 -10.04
CA GLN A 14 6.71 -18.48 -11.04
C GLN A 14 5.34 -18.80 -10.44
N CYS A 15 4.32 -18.07 -10.90
CA CYS A 15 2.92 -18.33 -10.57
C CYS A 15 2.41 -19.50 -11.42
N ASP A 16 1.93 -20.56 -10.75
CA ASP A 16 1.37 -21.75 -11.38
C ASP A 16 -0.06 -21.58 -11.94
N TRP A 17 -0.66 -20.40 -11.72
CA TRP A 17 -2.03 -20.14 -12.15
C TRP A 17 -2.13 -20.13 -13.69
N ALA A 18 -3.00 -20.98 -14.24
CA ALA A 18 -3.09 -21.27 -15.68
C ALA A 18 -3.24 -20.04 -16.59
N SER A 19 -3.87 -18.97 -16.09
CA SER A 19 -4.07 -17.71 -16.83
C SER A 19 -3.11 -16.57 -16.44
N CYS A 20 -2.12 -16.80 -15.56
CA CYS A 20 -1.25 -15.75 -15.05
C CYS A 20 0.12 -15.70 -15.73
N GLY A 21 0.84 -16.83 -15.82
CA GLY A 21 2.17 -16.92 -16.45
C GLY A 21 3.25 -15.96 -15.93
N LYS A 22 3.11 -15.38 -14.73
CA LYS A 22 4.05 -14.36 -14.20
C LYS A 22 5.15 -14.99 -13.35
N SER A 23 6.39 -14.54 -13.55
CA SER A 23 7.56 -14.97 -12.78
C SER A 23 8.21 -13.81 -12.02
N PHE A 24 8.64 -14.08 -10.79
CA PHE A 24 9.19 -13.10 -9.86
C PHE A 24 10.56 -13.52 -9.34
N SER A 25 11.40 -12.53 -9.01
CA SER A 25 12.72 -12.74 -8.40
C SER A 25 12.66 -13.02 -6.89
N ARG A 26 11.52 -12.76 -6.24
CA ARG A 26 11.33 -12.93 -4.79
C ARG A 26 10.04 -13.66 -4.45
N LYS A 27 10.10 -14.57 -3.48
CA LYS A 27 8.96 -15.34 -2.97
C LYS A 27 7.82 -14.44 -2.43
N SER A 28 8.14 -13.33 -1.79
CA SER A 28 7.12 -12.38 -1.26
C SER A 28 6.29 -11.72 -2.35
N CYS A 29 6.86 -11.52 -3.55
CA CYS A 29 6.13 -11.00 -4.71
C CYS A 29 5.16 -12.04 -5.27
N LEU A 30 5.61 -13.29 -5.38
CA LEU A 30 4.78 -14.41 -5.81
C LEU A 30 3.62 -14.67 -4.83
N GLN A 31 3.91 -14.70 -3.53
CA GLN A 31 2.89 -14.90 -2.49
C GLN A 31 1.82 -13.79 -2.49
N ARG A 32 2.22 -12.54 -2.75
CA ARG A 32 1.26 -11.44 -2.97
C ARG A 32 0.46 -11.60 -4.27
N ARG A 33 1.06 -12.19 -5.31
CA ARG A 33 0.35 -12.46 -6.57
C ARG A 33 -0.75 -13.50 -6.39
N TYR A 34 -0.56 -14.56 -5.61
CA TYR A 34 -1.63 -15.54 -5.37
C TYR A 34 -2.89 -14.92 -4.72
N GLN A 35 -2.76 -13.85 -3.96
CA GLN A 35 -3.88 -13.14 -3.31
C GLN A 35 -4.79 -12.37 -4.28
N ILE A 36 -4.40 -12.23 -5.55
CA ILE A 36 -5.30 -11.70 -6.57
C ILE A 36 -6.05 -12.81 -7.32
N HIS A 37 -5.64 -14.06 -7.11
CA HIS A 37 -6.25 -15.25 -7.70
C HIS A 37 -7.21 -15.90 -6.69
N THR A 38 -6.82 -15.88 -5.43
CA THR A 38 -7.66 -16.22 -4.30
C THR A 38 -8.09 -14.90 -3.68
N ASP A 39 -9.39 -14.59 -3.64
CA ASP A 39 -9.97 -13.46 -2.87
C ASP A 39 -9.72 -13.56 -1.35
N ALA A 40 -8.74 -14.38 -0.93
CA ALA A 40 -8.34 -14.61 0.43
C ALA A 40 -7.38 -13.50 0.91
N PRO A 41 -7.72 -12.77 1.98
CA PRO A 41 -6.80 -11.85 2.63
C PRO A 41 -5.61 -12.60 3.24
N CYS A 42 -4.43 -11.99 3.22
CA CYS A 42 -3.18 -12.61 3.65
C CYS A 42 -3.24 -13.03 5.13
N PRO A 43 -2.86 -14.26 5.50
CA PRO A 43 -2.82 -14.69 6.90
C PRO A 43 -1.80 -13.92 7.75
N ASN A 44 -0.83 -13.26 7.11
CA ASN A 44 0.26 -12.54 7.78
C ASN A 44 0.20 -11.02 7.67
N GLY A 45 -0.93 -10.39 7.30
CA GLY A 45 -1.28 -8.98 7.62
C GLY A 45 -0.32 -7.81 7.30
N ILE A 46 0.92 -8.03 6.83
CA ILE A 46 1.96 -7.00 6.75
C ILE A 46 1.69 -6.03 5.60
N HIS A 47 0.89 -6.43 4.60
CA HIS A 47 0.29 -5.51 3.64
C HIS A 47 -1.17 -5.30 3.97
N SER A 48 -1.39 -4.67 5.12
CA SER A 48 -2.67 -4.12 5.53
C SER A 48 -3.11 -3.04 4.53
N ARG A 49 -3.79 -3.43 3.44
CA ARG A 49 -4.95 -2.64 2.98
C ARG A 49 -6.15 -3.05 3.84
N GLN A 50 -5.93 -2.99 5.14
CA GLN A 50 -6.96 -3.12 6.14
C GLN A 50 -7.75 -1.81 6.01
N ILE A 51 -8.96 -1.90 5.47
CA ILE A 51 -10.00 -0.93 5.84
C ILE A 51 -10.34 -1.22 7.31
N ARG A 52 -9.36 -0.99 8.18
CA ARG A 52 -9.62 -0.71 9.59
C ARG A 52 -10.30 0.63 9.52
N GLU A 53 -11.26 0.86 10.41
CA GLU A 53 -11.73 2.21 10.69
C GLU A 53 -10.50 3.05 11.03
N VAL A 54 -9.92 3.68 10.01
CA VAL A 54 -8.83 4.61 10.19
C VAL A 54 -9.55 5.76 10.84
N LYS A 55 -9.44 5.84 12.16
CA LYS A 55 -9.95 6.96 12.93
C LYS A 55 -9.26 8.21 12.37
N LEU A 56 -9.92 8.86 11.42
CA LEU A 56 -9.38 10.02 10.76
C LEU A 56 -9.38 11.15 11.77
N HIS A 57 -8.31 11.92 11.78
CA HIS A 57 -8.20 13.13 12.56
C HIS A 57 -9.01 14.22 11.87
N GLN A 58 -10.21 14.48 12.39
CA GLN A 58 -11.11 15.50 11.87
C GLN A 58 -10.66 16.89 12.31
N CYS A 59 -10.74 17.85 11.40
CA CYS A 59 -10.57 19.26 11.72
C CYS A 59 -11.78 19.76 12.50
N GLN A 60 -11.54 20.23 13.73
CA GLN A 60 -12.57 20.77 14.62
C GLN A 60 -13.05 22.17 14.22
N TYR A 61 -12.48 22.76 13.15
CA TYR A 61 -12.83 24.10 12.70
C TYR A 61 -14.22 24.13 12.07
N LEU A 62 -15.08 25.03 12.57
CA LEU A 62 -16.45 25.17 12.10
C LEU A 62 -16.46 25.53 10.61
N GLY A 63 -17.07 24.67 9.78
CA GLY A 63 -17.13 24.84 8.32
C GLY A 63 -16.00 24.20 7.51
N CYS A 64 -14.99 23.59 8.14
CA CYS A 64 -13.90 22.93 7.39
C CYS A 64 -14.21 21.48 7.00
N GLY A 65 -14.71 20.66 7.92
CA GLY A 65 -15.09 19.26 7.67
C GLY A 65 -13.99 18.31 7.16
N LYS A 66 -12.72 18.76 7.09
CA LYS A 66 -11.60 17.96 6.54
C LYS A 66 -11.13 16.89 7.52
N ASN A 67 -10.77 15.73 6.97
CA ASN A 67 -10.33 14.56 7.72
C ASN A 67 -8.95 14.10 7.25
N PHE A 68 -8.07 13.72 8.17
CA PHE A 68 -6.68 13.35 7.87
C PHE A 68 -6.33 11.98 8.45
N MET A 69 -5.58 11.17 7.70
CA MET A 69 -5.11 9.85 8.20
C MET A 69 -4.02 9.96 9.27
N ARG A 70 -3.36 11.11 9.39
CA ARG A 70 -2.23 11.34 10.30
C ARG A 70 -2.47 12.62 11.10
N SER A 71 -2.16 12.59 12.40
CA SER A 71 -2.26 13.75 13.29
C SER A 71 -1.38 14.91 12.81
N SER A 72 -0.17 14.64 12.32
CA SER A 72 0.75 15.66 11.79
C SER A 72 0.16 16.46 10.62
N ALA A 73 -0.61 15.79 9.76
CA ALA A 73 -1.30 16.44 8.65
C ALA A 73 -2.44 17.32 9.14
N LEU A 74 -3.18 16.88 10.18
CA LEU A 74 -4.19 17.73 10.83
C LEU A 74 -3.55 18.96 11.48
N THR A 75 -2.45 18.82 12.24
CA THR A 75 -1.78 19.95 12.91
C THR A 75 -1.29 21.00 11.90
N ALA A 76 -0.68 20.55 10.79
CA ALA A 76 -0.26 21.46 9.73
C ALA A 76 -1.48 22.16 9.08
N HIS A 77 -2.58 21.43 8.89
CA HIS A 77 -3.81 21.98 8.35
C HIS A 77 -4.48 23.00 9.29
N ILE A 78 -4.50 22.78 10.61
CA ILE A 78 -5.11 23.74 11.56
C ILE A 78 -4.44 25.11 11.45
N ARG A 79 -3.12 25.15 11.18
CA ARG A 79 -2.38 26.41 10.95
C ARG A 79 -2.89 27.22 9.77
N THR A 80 -3.54 26.59 8.78
CA THR A 80 -4.14 27.31 7.64
C THR A 80 -5.43 28.03 8.01
N HIS A 81 -6.10 27.61 9.10
CA HIS A 81 -7.32 28.25 9.59
C HIS A 81 -7.04 29.35 10.60
N THR A 82 -6.12 29.08 11.53
CA THR A 82 -5.89 30.00 12.64
C THR A 82 -5.00 31.16 12.25
N GLY A 83 -4.17 31.05 11.19
CA GLY A 83 -3.13 32.04 10.86
C GLY A 83 -2.06 32.23 11.94
N GLU A 84 -2.35 31.79 13.18
CA GLU A 84 -1.54 31.93 14.36
C GLU A 84 -1.42 30.57 15.07
N LYS A 85 -0.20 30.27 15.53
CA LYS A 85 0.17 29.11 16.33
C LYS A 85 -0.73 29.03 17.58
N LEU A 86 -1.37 27.90 17.81
CA LEU A 86 -1.73 27.49 19.17
C LEU A 86 -1.06 26.16 19.47
N HIS A 87 0.01 26.26 20.26
CA HIS A 87 0.52 25.17 21.08
C HIS A 87 -0.47 24.98 22.23
N GLN A 88 -0.92 23.76 22.44
CA GLN A 88 -1.35 23.28 23.75
C GLN A 88 -0.30 22.29 24.24
#